data_AF-A0AA38FR03-F1
#
_entry.id   AF-A0AA38FR03-F1
#
_cell.length_a   1.000
_cell.length_b   1.000
_cell.length_c   1.000
_cell.angle_alpha   90.00
_cell.angle_beta   90.00
_cell.angle_gamma   90.00
#
_symmetry.space_group_name_H-M   'P 1'
#
loop_
_entity.id
_entity.type
_entity.pdbx_description
1 polymer ?
#
loop_
_entity_poly.entity_id
_entity_poly.type
_entity_poly.pdbx_seq_one_letter_code
_entity_poly.pdbx_strand_id
1 'polypeptide(L)' 'VVLYAIVDGVLFRKDVNGVLLRCISTGQIQRVLEEFHGGPVGGHFAPRVTALKIMKA' A
#
# COMPACT_ATOMS: atom_id res chain seq x y z
N VAL A 1 10.68 20.03 2.98
CA VAL A 1 9.54 19.27 2.42
C VAL A 1 9.07 18.30 3.48
N VAL A 2 7.81 18.39 3.91
CA VAL A 2 7.25 17.44 4.87
C VAL A 2 6.92 16.14 4.12
N LEU A 3 7.66 15.08 4.39
CA LEU A 3 7.55 13.78 3.70
C LEU A 3 6.44 12.89 4.27
N TYR A 4 5.93 13.20 5.45
CA TYR A 4 4.96 12.38 6.17
C TYR A 4 3.85 13.25 6.77
N ALA A 5 2.62 12.73 6.78
CA ALA A 5 1.47 13.39 7.36
C ALA A 5 0.68 12.43 8.24
N ILE A 6 0.05 12.95 9.29
CA ILE A 6 -0.96 12.22 10.07
C ILE A 6 -2.32 12.83 9.73
N VAL A 7 -3.24 12.00 9.24
CA VAL A 7 -4.63 12.37 8.95
C VAL A 7 -5.52 11.42 9.73
N ASP A 8 -6.37 11.96 10.61
CA ASP A 8 -7.27 11.18 11.48
C ASP A 8 -6.56 10.05 12.25
N GLY A 9 -5.34 10.32 12.72
CA GLY A 9 -4.52 9.36 13.46
C GLY A 9 -3.80 8.31 12.60
N VAL A 10 -3.91 8.37 11.27
CA VAL A 10 -3.25 7.46 10.33
C VAL A 10 -2.01 8.13 9.72
N LEU A 11 -0.88 7.40 9.69
CA LEU A 11 0.37 7.86 9.09
C LEU A 11 0.38 7.64 7.56
N PHE A 12 0.79 8.66 6.83
CA PHE A 12 0.96 8.64 5.38
C PHE A 12 2.35 9.13 4.99
N ARG A 13 2.91 8.56 3.93
CA ARG A 13 4.05 9.11 3.19
C ARG A 13 3.53 9.92 2.01
N LYS A 14 4.05 11.12 1.82
CA LYS A 14 3.76 11.96 0.65
C LYS A 14 4.72 11.61 -0.48
N ASP A 15 4.18 11.26 -1.65
CA ASP A 15 4.99 11.03 -2.85
C ASP A 15 5.46 12.34 -3.49
N VAL A 16 6.22 12.25 -4.58
CA VAL A 16 6.75 13.42 -5.31
C VAL A 16 5.65 14.29 -5.94
N ASN A 17 4.47 13.72 -6.20
CA ASN A 17 3.31 14.42 -6.75
C ASN A 17 2.37 14.95 -5.65
N GLY A 18 2.68 14.64 -4.39
CA GLY A 18 1.90 15.04 -3.24
C GLY A 18 0.78 14.08 -2.83
N VAL A 19 0.69 12.90 -3.44
CA VAL A 19 -0.26 11.83 -3.09
C VAL A 19 0.11 11.23 -1.74
N LEU A 20 -0.91 10.98 -0.90
CA LEU A 20 -0.75 10.36 0.40
C LEU A 20 -0.83 8.83 0.28
N LEU A 21 0.31 8.16 0.48
CA LEU A 21 0.42 6.70 0.53
C LEU A 21 0.33 6.25 1.99
N ARG A 22 -0.68 5.45 2.32
CA ARG A 22 -0.89 4.98 3.69
C ARG A 22 0.28 4.11 4.15
N CYS A 23 0.87 4.45 5.29
CA CYS A 23 1.82 3.58 5.95
C CYS A 23 1.07 2.44 6.65
N ILE A 24 1.54 1.22 6.46
CA ILE A 24 1.02 0.03 7.11
C ILE A 24 2.14 -0.71 7.82
N SER A 25 1.81 -1.41 8.89
CA SER A 25 2.78 -2.20 9.66
C SER A 25 3.13 -3.51 8.94
N THR A 26 4.24 -4.13 9.36
CA THR A 26 4.64 -5.46 8.91
C THR A 26 3.58 -6.53 9.21
N GLY A 27 2.74 -6.35 10.23
CA GLY A 27 1.61 -7.26 10.48
C GLY A 27 0.45 -7.07 9.50
N GLN A 28 0.26 -5.87 8.97
CA GLN A 28 -0.82 -5.55 8.03
C GLN A 28 -0.49 -5.95 6.59
N ILE A 29 0.77 -5.88 6.17
CA ILE A 29 1.16 -6.17 4.77
C ILE A 29 0.84 -7.60 4.35
N GLN A 30 0.89 -8.57 5.26
CA GLN A 30 0.57 -9.97 4.94
C GLN A 30 -0.86 -10.11 4.40
N ARG A 31 -1.83 -9.48 5.06
CA ARG A 31 -3.24 -9.48 4.63
C ARG A 31 -3.42 -8.76 3.30
N VAL A 32 -2.75 -7.62 3.12
CA VAL A 32 -2.79 -6.86 1.85
C VAL A 32 -2.24 -7.70 0.69
N LEU A 33 -1.15 -8.44 0.92
CA LEU A 33 -0.57 -9.36 -0.07
C LEU A 33 -1.54 -10.49 -0.42
N GLU A 34 -2.17 -11.11 0.58
CA GLU A 34 -3.16 -12.16 0.38
C GLU A 34 -4.36 -11.67 -0.42
N GLU A 35 -4.90 -10.48 -0.11
CA GLU A 35 -6.03 -9.90 -0.83
C GLU A 35 -5.67 -9.53 -2.28
N PHE A 36 -4.53 -8.86 -2.52
CA PHE A 36 -4.14 -8.43 -3.86
C PHE A 36 -3.65 -9.57 -4.75
N HIS A 37 -3.10 -10.64 -4.17
CA HIS A 37 -2.70 -11.83 -4.92
C HIS A 37 -3.87 -12.79 -5.11
N GLY A 38 -4.47 -13.27 -4.02
CA GLY A 38 -5.43 -14.37 -4.05
C GLY A 38 -6.85 -14.04 -3.59
N GLY A 39 -7.12 -12.77 -3.24
CA GLY A 39 -8.47 -12.34 -2.87
C GLY A 39 -9.44 -12.30 -4.07
N PRO A 40 -10.74 -12.11 -3.83
CA PRO A 40 -11.78 -12.11 -4.87
C PRO A 40 -11.58 -11.05 -5.98
N VAL A 41 -10.90 -9.95 -5.64
CA VAL A 41 -10.51 -8.88 -6.57
C VAL A 41 -9.02 -8.92 -6.94
N GLY A 42 -8.27 -9.86 -6.36
CA GLY A 42 -6.90 -10.17 -6.70
C GLY A 42 -6.82 -10.86 -8.06
N GLY A 43 -5.66 -10.78 -8.71
CA GLY A 43 -5.49 -11.35 -10.07
C GLY A 43 -4.46 -12.46 -10.17
N HIS A 44 -4.08 -13.07 -9.05
CA HIS A 44 -3.08 -14.16 -8.96
C HIS A 44 -1.78 -13.85 -9.71
N PHE A 45 -1.39 -12.58 -9.74
CA PHE A 45 -0.20 -12.17 -10.46
C PHE A 45 1.07 -12.65 -9.78
N ALA A 46 2.14 -12.73 -10.56
CA ALA A 46 3.48 -12.97 -10.07
C ALA A 46 3.88 -11.92 -9.00
N PRO A 47 4.77 -12.25 -8.04
CA PRO A 47 5.08 -11.42 -6.88
C PRO A 47 5.41 -9.96 -7.21
N ARG A 48 6.20 -9.73 -8.27
CA ARG A 48 6.58 -8.37 -8.70
C ARG A 48 5.37 -7.53 -9.14
N VAL A 49 4.42 -8.13 -9.84
CA VAL A 49 3.23 -7.42 -10.33
C VAL A 49 2.30 -7.10 -9.16
N THR A 50 2.10 -8.06 -8.24
CA THR A 50 1.34 -7.85 -7.00
C THR A 50 1.91 -6.69 -6.19
N ALA A 51 3.23 -6.69 -5.96
CA ALA A 51 3.90 -5.62 -5.22
C ALA A 51 3.72 -4.25 -5.88
N LEU A 52 3.86 -4.16 -7.22
CA LEU A 52 3.66 -2.91 -7.95
C LEU A 52 2.22 -2.39 -7.87
N LYS A 53 1.23 -3.29 -7.80
CA LYS A 53 -0.19 -2.90 -7.61
C LYS A 53 -0.42 -2.34 -6.21
N ILE A 54 0.14 -2.98 -5.18
CA ILE A 54 0.03 -2.49 -3.79
C ILE A 54 0.69 -1.12 -3.63
N MET A 55 1.87 -0.92 -4.22
CA MET A 55 2.61 0.34 -4.11
C MET A 55 1.98 1.52 -4.87
N LYS A 56 1.01 1.26 -5.75
CA LYS A 56 0.31 2.25 -6.57
C LYS A 56 -1.17 2.43 -6.19
N ALA A 57 -1.66 1.67 -5.22
CA ALA A 57 -3.04 1.71 -4.75
C ALA A 57 -3.30 2.91 -3.83
#